data_AF-A0A946XZ91-F1
#
_entry.id   AF-A0A946XZ91-F1
#
_cell.length_a   1.000
_cell.length_b   1.000
_cell.length_c   1.000
_cell.angle_alpha   90.00
_cell.angle_beta   90.00
_cell.angle_gamma   90.00
#
_symmetry.space_group_name_H-M   'P 1'
#
loop_
_entity.id
_entity.type
_entity.pdbx_description
1 polymer ?
#
loop_
_entity_poly.entity_id
_entity_poly.type
_entity_poly.pdbx_seq_one_letter_code
_entity_poly.pdbx_strand_id
1 'polypeptide(L)'
;MRKTIFVRMLIFVVALGFVTTANASHRSSPVGTWLLTVTFPEGGPPPFKEFLVFHANGTVTETNTTLHANSALDPASPLPLNGSIGVGAWKHIGKRTVKFRFVKFVFNAGGIHEGYLVVAGQAKVHDDSLQAEATTELRFGPDLDNPFTVIPFGTAPSTATRITVH
;
A
#
# COMPACT_ATOMS: atom_id res chain seq x y z
N MET A 1 -44.98 33.80 29.82
CA MET A 1 -43.79 33.19 29.19
C MET A 1 -44.04 31.70 28.94
N ARG A 2 -44.31 31.28 27.70
CA ARG A 2 -44.08 29.91 27.21
C ARG A 2 -44.17 29.92 25.67
N LYS A 3 -43.16 29.32 25.06
CA LYS A 3 -42.68 29.55 23.69
C LYS A 3 -43.48 28.75 22.67
N THR A 4 -43.91 29.42 21.60
CA THR A 4 -44.40 28.82 20.35
C THR A 4 -43.23 28.15 19.63
N ILE A 5 -43.32 26.83 19.43
CA ILE A 5 -42.33 26.06 18.66
C ILE A 5 -42.78 26.11 17.18
N PHE A 6 -42.04 26.86 16.36
CA PHE A 6 -42.15 26.82 14.91
C PHE A 6 -41.50 25.52 14.39
N VAL A 7 -42.32 24.63 13.85
CA VAL A 7 -41.84 23.48 13.06
C VAL A 7 -41.43 24.02 11.69
N ARG A 8 -40.12 24.05 11.40
CA ARG A 8 -39.60 24.28 10.05
C ARG A 8 -39.30 22.94 9.39
N MET A 9 -40.15 22.60 8.43
CA MET A 9 -40.03 21.48 7.50
C MET A 9 -38.79 21.69 6.62
N LEU A 10 -37.79 20.80 6.73
CA LEU A 10 -36.59 20.81 5.90
C LEU A 10 -36.82 19.89 4.70
N ILE A 11 -36.90 20.47 3.51
CA ILE A 11 -37.01 19.73 2.24
C ILE A 11 -35.60 19.25 1.85
N PHE A 12 -35.38 17.95 1.84
CA PHE A 12 -34.17 17.33 1.28
C PHE A 12 -34.30 17.28 -0.25
N VAL A 13 -33.55 18.12 -0.95
CA VAL A 13 -33.34 17.98 -2.40
C VAL A 13 -32.23 16.96 -2.61
N VAL A 14 -32.62 15.74 -2.99
CA VAL A 14 -31.66 14.72 -3.44
C VAL A 14 -31.27 15.07 -4.88
N ALA A 15 -30.12 15.72 -5.04
CA ALA A 15 -29.50 15.88 -6.35
C ALA A 15 -28.87 14.53 -6.75
N LEU A 16 -29.54 13.78 -7.64
CA LEU A 16 -28.93 12.67 -8.37
C LEU A 16 -27.82 13.23 -9.25
N GLY A 17 -26.58 13.21 -8.74
CA GLY A 17 -25.40 13.43 -9.56
C GLY A 17 -25.18 12.22 -10.45
N PHE A 18 -25.39 12.37 -11.77
CA PHE A 18 -24.91 11.41 -12.75
C PHE A 18 -23.38 11.38 -12.67
N VAL A 19 -22.81 10.30 -12.14
CA VAL A 19 -21.37 10.04 -12.25
C VAL A 19 -21.12 9.63 -13.70
N THR A 20 -20.68 10.58 -14.52
CA THR A 20 -20.09 10.27 -15.81
C THR A 20 -18.80 9.49 -15.57
N THR A 21 -18.83 8.16 -15.79
CA THR A 21 -17.62 7.35 -15.87
C THR A 21 -16.86 7.77 -17.12
N ALA A 22 -15.95 8.73 -16.97
CA ALA A 22 -14.97 9.03 -17.99
C ALA A 22 -14.12 7.76 -18.18
N ASN A 23 -14.21 7.15 -19.36
CA ASN A 23 -13.23 6.17 -19.86
C ASN A 23 -11.90 6.91 -20.10
N ALA A 24 -11.23 7.32 -19.02
CA ALA A 24 -9.81 7.62 -19.08
C ALA A 24 -9.12 6.35 -19.57
N SER A 25 -8.28 6.44 -20.60
CA SER A 25 -7.64 5.26 -21.16
C SER A 25 -6.93 4.48 -20.04
N HIS A 26 -7.32 3.21 -19.87
CA HIS A 26 -6.82 2.32 -18.82
C HIS A 26 -5.28 2.26 -18.76
N ARG A 27 -4.61 2.57 -19.88
CA ARG A 27 -3.17 2.45 -20.06
C ARG A 27 -2.35 3.43 -19.21
N SER A 28 -2.88 4.59 -18.82
CA SER A 28 -2.17 5.48 -17.87
C SER A 28 -2.62 5.35 -16.42
N SER A 29 -3.57 4.46 -16.14
CA SER A 29 -4.09 4.25 -14.79
C SER A 29 -3.20 3.26 -14.03
N PRO A 30 -2.86 3.54 -12.76
CA PRO A 30 -2.20 2.55 -11.90
C PRO A 30 -3.14 1.39 -11.56
N VAL A 31 -4.46 1.56 -11.69
CA VAL A 31 -5.47 0.60 -11.22
C VAL A 31 -5.27 -0.76 -11.86
N GLY A 32 -5.20 -1.80 -11.03
CA GLY A 32 -4.98 -3.19 -11.44
C GLY A 32 -3.92 -3.89 -10.60
N THR A 33 -3.64 -5.13 -10.97
CA THR A 33 -2.64 -5.99 -10.31
C THR A 33 -1.31 -5.92 -11.06
N TRP A 34 -0.22 -5.83 -10.32
CA TRP A 34 1.13 -5.70 -10.83
C TRP A 34 2.03 -6.76 -10.20
N LEU A 35 2.86 -7.41 -11.01
CA LEU A 35 3.95 -8.26 -10.54
C LEU A 35 5.23 -7.42 -10.46
N LEU A 36 5.67 -7.12 -9.25
CA LEU A 36 6.85 -6.32 -8.97
C LEU A 36 8.10 -7.18 -8.90
N THR A 37 9.23 -6.59 -9.28
CA THR A 37 10.58 -7.07 -9.02
C THR A 37 11.25 -6.02 -8.16
N VAL A 38 11.55 -6.37 -6.91
CA VAL A 38 12.31 -5.54 -5.99
C VAL A 38 13.78 -5.89 -6.15
N THR A 39 14.63 -4.87 -6.31
CA THR A 39 16.07 -5.03 -6.47
C THR A 39 16.82 -4.21 -5.44
N PHE A 40 17.97 -4.70 -4.99
CA PHE A 40 18.85 -4.01 -4.05
C PHE A 40 20.19 -3.64 -4.71
N PRO A 41 20.91 -2.65 -4.16
CA PRO A 41 22.31 -2.42 -4.50
C PRO A 41 23.17 -3.69 -4.30
N GLU A 42 24.37 -3.69 -4.89
CA GLU A 42 25.34 -4.76 -4.73
C GLU A 42 25.63 -5.04 -3.24
N GLY A 43 25.65 -6.31 -2.85
CA GLY A 43 25.76 -6.75 -1.45
C GLY A 43 24.44 -6.80 -0.68
N GLY A 44 23.32 -6.35 -1.25
CA GLY A 44 21.98 -6.51 -0.69
C GLY A 44 21.39 -7.92 -0.89
N PRO A 45 20.19 -8.18 -0.37
CA PRO A 45 19.47 -9.43 -0.61
C PRO A 45 19.25 -9.71 -2.11
N PRO A 46 19.09 -10.98 -2.52
CA PRO A 46 18.68 -11.31 -3.88
C PRO A 46 17.37 -10.60 -4.26
N PRO A 47 17.19 -10.23 -5.54
CA PRO A 47 15.92 -9.71 -6.02
C PRO A 47 14.78 -10.68 -5.76
N PHE A 48 13.61 -10.15 -5.42
CA PHE A 48 12.43 -10.96 -5.17
C PHE A 48 11.19 -10.34 -5.79
N LYS A 49 10.09 -11.11 -5.80
CA LYS A 49 8.82 -10.73 -6.41
C LYS A 49 7.75 -10.42 -5.37
N GLU A 50 6.92 -9.42 -5.68
CA GLU A 50 5.76 -9.00 -4.89
C GLU A 50 4.56 -8.77 -5.81
N PHE A 51 3.35 -8.84 -5.26
CA PHE A 51 2.16 -8.35 -5.96
C PHE A 51 1.69 -7.04 -5.32
N LEU A 52 1.38 -6.06 -6.17
CA LEU A 52 0.77 -4.80 -5.77
C LEU A 52 -0.54 -4.62 -6.52
N VAL A 53 -1.61 -4.29 -5.81
CA VAL A 53 -2.91 -4.00 -6.40
C VAL A 53 -3.30 -2.58 -6.06
N PHE A 54 -3.42 -1.74 -7.08
CA PHE A 54 -4.01 -0.41 -6.94
C PHE A 54 -5.50 -0.50 -7.22
N HIS A 55 -6.31 -0.17 -6.24
CA HIS A 55 -7.77 -0.16 -6.35
C HIS A 55 -8.25 1.20 -6.86
N ALA A 56 -9.33 1.22 -7.63
CA ALA A 56 -9.89 2.45 -8.21
C ALA A 56 -10.33 3.49 -7.16
N ASN A 57 -10.61 3.05 -5.93
CA ASN A 57 -11.00 3.91 -4.81
C ASN A 57 -9.82 4.59 -4.08
N GLY A 58 -8.60 4.49 -4.61
CA GLY A 58 -7.42 5.10 -3.98
C GLY A 58 -6.78 4.25 -2.89
N THR A 59 -7.20 2.99 -2.70
CA THR A 59 -6.53 2.05 -1.78
C THR A 59 -5.50 1.20 -2.50
N VAL A 60 -4.49 0.72 -1.78
CA VAL A 60 -3.47 -0.20 -2.31
C VAL A 60 -3.34 -1.40 -1.38
N THR A 61 -3.20 -2.59 -1.97
CA THR A 61 -2.88 -3.81 -1.23
C THR A 61 -1.62 -4.44 -1.79
N GLU A 62 -0.79 -4.97 -0.91
CA GLU A 62 0.50 -5.53 -1.27
C GLU A 62 0.69 -6.90 -0.62
N THR A 63 1.26 -7.85 -1.37
CA THR A 63 1.69 -9.13 -0.85
C THR A 63 3.14 -9.36 -1.25
N ASN A 64 4.06 -9.41 -0.27
CA ASN A 64 5.43 -9.80 -0.53
C ASN A 64 5.65 -11.25 -0.17
N THR A 65 6.71 -11.83 -0.71
CA THR A 65 7.14 -13.20 -0.43
C THR A 65 8.10 -13.28 0.76
N THR A 66 8.91 -12.23 1.01
CA THR A 66 10.01 -12.23 2.00
C THR A 66 9.57 -12.04 3.44
N LEU A 67 8.43 -11.38 3.69
CA LEU A 67 7.80 -11.30 5.00
C LEU A 67 6.42 -11.98 4.97
N HIS A 68 6.09 -12.77 3.96
CA HIS A 68 4.85 -13.53 3.99
C HIS A 68 4.88 -14.61 5.07
N ALA A 69 3.70 -15.11 5.42
CA ALA A 69 3.46 -16.17 6.39
C ALA A 69 4.55 -17.25 6.31
N ASN A 70 5.41 -17.26 7.34
CA ASN A 70 6.35 -18.30 7.75
C ASN A 70 7.86 -17.95 7.73
N SER A 71 8.27 -16.73 7.37
CA SER A 71 9.67 -16.27 7.55
C SER A 71 10.14 -16.28 9.01
N ALA A 72 9.22 -16.15 9.97
CA ALA A 72 9.54 -16.25 11.40
C ALA A 72 9.83 -17.69 11.88
N LEU A 73 9.43 -18.71 11.12
CA LEU A 73 9.72 -20.11 11.45
C LEU A 73 10.96 -20.63 10.73
N ASP A 74 11.60 -19.82 9.89
CA ASP A 74 12.90 -20.14 9.30
C ASP A 74 14.01 -19.78 10.31
N PRO A 75 14.72 -20.76 10.89
CA PRO A 75 15.79 -20.51 11.85
C PRO A 75 17.01 -19.83 11.21
N ALA A 76 17.12 -19.80 9.88
CA ALA A 76 18.16 -19.08 9.17
C ALA A 76 17.79 -17.63 8.86
N SER A 77 16.54 -17.21 9.14
CA SER A 77 16.12 -15.83 8.90
C SER A 77 16.83 -14.88 9.88
N PRO A 78 17.54 -13.85 9.39
CA PRO A 78 18.19 -12.87 10.25
C PRO A 78 17.18 -12.02 11.05
N LEU A 79 15.90 -12.04 10.64
CA LEU A 79 14.79 -11.41 11.34
C LEU A 79 13.64 -12.43 11.38
N PRO A 80 13.42 -13.13 12.52
CA PRO A 80 12.35 -14.11 12.66
C PRO A 80 10.99 -13.43 12.82
N LEU A 81 10.59 -12.70 11.78
CA LEU A 81 9.40 -11.88 11.72
C LEU A 81 8.52 -12.33 10.56
N ASN A 82 7.21 -12.33 10.78
CA ASN A 82 6.19 -12.50 9.77
C ASN A 82 5.45 -11.16 9.56
N GLY A 83 4.99 -10.92 8.35
CA GLY A 83 4.19 -9.76 7.96
C GLY A 83 2.78 -10.15 7.53
N SER A 84 1.81 -9.29 7.80
CA SER A 84 0.50 -9.37 7.14
C SER A 84 0.59 -8.94 5.68
N ILE A 85 -0.53 -9.08 4.96
CA ILE A 85 -0.78 -8.31 3.73
C ILE A 85 -0.62 -6.81 4.04
N GLY A 86 0.02 -6.09 3.12
CA GLY A 86 0.14 -4.64 3.20
C GLY A 86 -1.17 -3.96 2.79
N VAL A 87 -1.64 -3.00 3.57
CA VAL A 87 -2.82 -2.20 3.25
C VAL A 87 -2.52 -0.72 3.33
N GLY A 88 -3.08 0.07 2.43
CA GLY A 88 -2.90 1.51 2.49
C GLY A 88 -3.59 2.27 1.36
N ALA A 89 -2.98 3.39 0.97
CA ALA A 89 -3.56 4.33 0.03
C ALA A 89 -2.57 4.77 -1.04
N TRP A 90 -3.11 5.23 -2.16
CA TRP A 90 -2.38 5.87 -3.23
C TRP A 90 -3.14 7.08 -3.77
N LYS A 91 -2.43 7.98 -4.45
CA LYS A 91 -3.01 9.09 -5.18
C LYS A 91 -2.14 9.50 -6.36
N HIS A 92 -2.75 10.09 -7.37
CA HIS A 92 -2.00 10.77 -8.42
C HIS A 92 -1.28 12.00 -7.86
N ILE A 93 -0.02 12.16 -8.25
CA ILE A 93 0.79 13.37 -8.01
C ILE A 93 1.30 13.97 -9.33
N GLY A 94 0.92 13.37 -10.47
CA GLY A 94 1.20 13.83 -11.82
C GLY A 94 0.48 12.94 -12.84
N LYS A 95 0.57 13.31 -14.12
CA LYS A 95 -0.15 12.62 -15.22
C LYS A 95 0.10 11.11 -15.28
N ARG A 96 1.30 10.68 -14.91
CA ARG A 96 1.73 9.27 -14.91
C ARG A 96 2.45 8.88 -13.62
N THR A 97 2.31 9.68 -12.58
CA THR A 97 3.02 9.46 -11.33
C THR A 97 2.02 9.34 -10.19
N VAL A 98 2.18 8.29 -9.40
CA VAL A 98 1.41 8.07 -8.18
C VAL A 98 2.33 8.08 -6.97
N LYS A 99 1.81 8.57 -5.85
CA LYS A 99 2.40 8.37 -4.53
C LYS A 99 1.58 7.31 -3.81
N PHE A 100 2.25 6.38 -3.13
CA PHE A 100 1.58 5.34 -2.37
C PHE A 100 2.22 5.18 -0.99
N ARG A 101 1.45 4.64 -0.07
CA ARG A 101 1.90 4.19 1.25
C ARG A 101 1.07 3.01 1.68
N PHE A 102 1.69 1.96 2.18
CA PHE A 102 1.01 0.85 2.83
C PHE A 102 1.73 0.41 4.11
N VAL A 103 1.00 -0.32 4.94
CA VAL A 103 1.45 -0.80 6.23
C VAL A 103 1.15 -2.29 6.34
N LYS A 104 2.11 -3.04 6.89
CA LYS A 104 1.93 -4.43 7.33
C LYS A 104 2.00 -4.47 8.85
N PHE A 105 1.20 -5.33 9.47
CA PHE A 105 1.47 -5.77 10.83
C PHE A 105 2.64 -6.75 10.81
N VAL A 106 3.51 -6.66 11.83
CA VAL A 106 4.69 -7.50 11.99
C VAL A 106 4.53 -8.35 13.25
N PHE A 107 4.77 -9.65 13.13
CA PHE A 107 4.58 -10.63 14.18
C PHE A 107 5.87 -11.42 14.42
N ASN A 108 6.17 -11.77 15.67
CA ASN A 108 7.24 -12.71 15.99
C ASN A 108 6.81 -14.17 15.74
N ALA A 109 7.71 -15.13 16.01
CA ALA A 109 7.45 -16.56 15.85
C ALA A 109 6.29 -17.10 16.73
N GLY A 110 5.99 -16.43 17.85
CA GLY A 110 4.83 -16.74 18.70
C GLY A 110 3.51 -16.14 18.22
N GLY A 111 3.50 -15.45 17.07
CA GLY A 111 2.32 -14.76 16.54
C GLY A 111 1.97 -13.48 17.30
N ILE A 112 2.84 -12.99 18.18
CA ILE A 112 2.63 -11.74 18.90
C ILE A 112 2.95 -10.59 17.96
N HIS A 113 2.05 -9.60 17.91
CA HIS A 113 2.26 -8.36 17.17
C HIS A 113 3.37 -7.53 17.82
N GLU A 114 4.45 -7.28 17.07
CA GLU A 114 5.63 -6.54 17.51
C GLU A 114 5.68 -5.11 16.94
N GLY A 115 4.93 -4.85 15.88
CA GLY A 115 4.91 -3.54 15.25
C GLY A 115 4.48 -3.56 13.79
N TYR A 116 5.10 -2.70 12.98
CA TYR A 116 4.64 -2.38 11.64
C TYR A 116 5.78 -2.28 10.64
N LEU A 117 5.57 -2.82 9.45
CA LEU A 117 6.39 -2.48 8.29
C LEU A 117 5.68 -1.39 7.51
N VAL A 118 6.32 -0.24 7.36
CA VAL A 118 5.80 0.89 6.61
C VAL A 118 6.57 1.03 5.31
N VAL A 119 5.84 1.01 4.20
CA VAL A 119 6.42 1.24 2.89
C VAL A 119 5.76 2.46 2.28
N ALA A 120 6.56 3.41 1.83
CA ALA A 120 6.09 4.61 1.15
C ALA A 120 6.94 4.88 -0.07
N GLY A 121 6.31 5.27 -1.18
CA GLY A 121 7.03 5.43 -2.42
C GLY A 121 6.27 6.21 -3.47
N GLN A 122 6.91 6.31 -4.63
CA GLN A 122 6.32 6.86 -5.83
C GLN A 122 6.50 5.88 -6.97
N ALA A 123 5.53 5.84 -7.87
CA ALA A 123 5.59 5.00 -9.06
C ALA A 123 5.24 5.80 -10.31
N LYS A 124 6.01 5.60 -11.38
CA LYS A 124 5.72 6.06 -12.74
C LYS A 124 5.06 4.93 -13.51
N VAL A 125 3.89 5.21 -14.08
CA VAL A 125 3.07 4.25 -14.83
C VAL A 125 3.20 4.51 -16.33
N HIS A 126 3.55 3.46 -17.07
CA HIS A 126 3.71 3.47 -18.52
C HIS A 126 3.02 2.24 -19.11
N ASP A 127 1.75 2.39 -19.49
CA ASP A 127 0.93 1.33 -20.06
C ASP A 127 0.81 0.13 -19.11
N ASP A 128 1.49 -0.97 -19.44
CA ASP A 128 1.54 -2.21 -18.65
C ASP A 128 2.86 -2.36 -17.89
N SER A 129 3.63 -1.28 -17.77
CA SER A 129 4.85 -1.21 -16.96
C SER A 129 4.76 -0.15 -15.87
N LEU A 130 5.43 -0.43 -14.75
CA LEU A 130 5.51 0.46 -13.60
C LEU A 130 6.97 0.51 -13.12
N GLN A 131 7.47 1.69 -12.82
CA GLN A 131 8.77 1.89 -12.17
C GLN A 131 8.53 2.60 -10.84
N ALA A 132 8.98 2.01 -9.75
CA ALA A 132 8.79 2.55 -8.41
C ALA A 132 10.11 2.71 -7.68
N GLU A 133 10.09 3.65 -6.74
CA GLU A 133 11.10 3.80 -5.72
C GLU A 133 10.37 3.95 -4.39
N ALA A 134 10.72 3.11 -3.42
CA ALA A 134 10.06 3.08 -2.12
C ALA A 134 11.07 3.00 -0.98
N THR A 135 10.76 3.67 0.12
CA THR A 135 11.45 3.52 1.39
C THR A 135 10.70 2.56 2.28
N THR A 136 11.45 1.75 3.03
CA THR A 136 10.89 0.80 3.99
C THR A 136 11.42 1.09 5.39
N GLU A 137 10.51 1.08 6.36
CA GLU A 137 10.83 1.23 7.79
C GLU A 137 10.13 0.12 8.59
N LEU A 138 10.88 -0.53 9.47
CA LEU A 138 10.32 -1.38 10.51
C LEU A 138 10.15 -0.55 11.78
N ARG A 139 8.91 -0.50 12.30
CA ARG A 139 8.53 0.30 13.47
C ARG A 139 8.04 -0.63 14.57
N PHE A 140 8.81 -0.80 15.63
CA PHE A 140 8.44 -1.64 16.78
C PHE A 140 7.59 -0.87 17.78
N GLY A 141 6.54 -1.51 18.28
CA GLY A 141 5.61 -0.94 19.25
C GLY A 141 4.15 -1.08 18.81
N PRO A 142 3.20 -0.91 19.75
CA PRO A 142 1.78 -1.09 19.47
C PRO A 142 1.19 0.06 18.64
N ASP A 143 1.78 1.25 18.72
CA ASP A 143 1.35 2.45 18.02
C ASP A 143 2.24 2.73 16.80
N LEU A 144 1.63 2.77 15.61
CA LEU A 144 2.28 3.03 14.34
C LEU A 144 2.90 4.45 14.27
N ASP A 145 2.25 5.41 14.91
CA ASP A 145 2.59 6.83 14.85
C ASP A 145 3.56 7.22 15.98
N ASN A 146 3.62 6.42 17.05
CA ASN A 146 4.55 6.59 18.16
C ASN A 146 5.26 5.26 18.52
N PRO A 147 6.12 4.73 17.63
CA PRO A 147 6.84 3.48 17.88
C PRO A 147 7.94 3.67 18.91
N PHE A 148 8.30 2.59 19.61
CA PHE A 148 9.44 2.54 20.53
C PHE A 148 10.76 2.63 19.77
N THR A 149 10.84 1.96 18.62
CA THR A 149 12.05 1.87 17.79
C THR A 149 11.68 1.93 16.32
N VAL A 150 12.50 2.63 15.53
CA VAL A 150 12.39 2.67 14.06
C VAL A 150 13.70 2.18 13.46
N ILE A 151 13.62 1.19 12.58
CA ILE A 151 14.74 0.65 11.82
C ILE A 151 14.50 0.94 10.33
N PRO A 152 15.26 1.88 9.73
CA PRO A 152 15.16 2.14 8.30
C PRO A 152 15.88 1.04 7.50
N PHE A 153 15.23 0.53 6.45
CA PHE A 153 15.85 -0.38 5.47
C PHE A 153 16.32 0.34 4.20
N GLY A 154 16.15 1.67 4.16
CA GLY A 154 16.56 2.50 3.04
C GLY A 154 15.59 2.41 1.87
N THR A 155 16.11 2.71 0.69
CA THR A 155 15.35 2.82 -0.56
C THR A 155 15.57 1.60 -1.43
N ALA A 156 14.48 1.05 -1.97
CA ALA A 156 14.52 -0.03 -2.94
C ALA A 156 13.85 0.42 -4.26
N PRO A 157 14.58 0.40 -5.40
CA PRO A 157 13.95 0.52 -6.70
C PRO A 157 13.18 -0.76 -7.04
N SER A 158 12.13 -0.60 -7.84
CA SER A 158 11.32 -1.73 -8.33
C SER A 158 10.79 -1.48 -9.73
N THR A 159 10.65 -2.56 -10.49
CA THR A 159 9.95 -2.55 -11.78
C THR A 159 8.81 -3.55 -11.75
N ALA A 160 7.70 -3.24 -12.42
CA ALA A 160 6.53 -4.09 -12.42
C ALA A 160 5.89 -4.22 -13.80
N THR A 161 5.24 -5.36 -14.03
CA THR A 161 4.40 -5.59 -15.20
C THR A 161 2.97 -5.83 -14.75
N ARG A 162 2.00 -5.27 -15.47
CA ARG A 162 0.58 -5.47 -15.20
C ARG A 162 0.19 -6.92 -15.50
N ILE A 163 -0.53 -7.55 -14.59
CA ILE A 163 -1.14 -8.86 -14.81
C ILE A 163 -2.49 -8.65 -15.50
N THR A 164 -2.70 -9.36 -16.60
CA THR A 164 -3.96 -9.44 -17.32
C THR A 164 -4.39 -10.90 -17.42
N VAL A 165 -5.68 -11.16 -17.26
CA VAL A 165 -6.27 -12.49 -17.49
C VAL A 165 -7.10 -12.37 -18.77
N HIS A 166 -6.81 -13.25 -19.74
CA HIS A 166 -7.49 -13.32 -21.02
C HIS A 166 -8.54 -14.43 -21.01
#